data_AF-E9EUT3-F1
#
_entry.id   AF-E9EUT3-F1
#
_cell.length_a   1.000
_cell.length_b   1.000
_cell.length_c   1.000
_cell.angle_alpha   90.00
_cell.angle_beta   90.00
_cell.angle_gamma   90.00
#
_symmetry.space_group_name_H-M   'P 1'
#
loop_
_entity.id
_entity.type
_entity.pdbx_description
1 polymer ?
#
loop_
_entity_poly.entity_id
_entity_poly.type
_entity_poly.pdbx_seq_one_letter_code
_entity_poly.pdbx_strand_id
1 'polypeptide(L)'
;MFSREGLTLDVVAGAVRNWILTPTTTLPLALGLTWEPLFARLAQRSSRDRAAAIRSRVYWLAAASLALALNDQLNKQSANNWVVDSRWNWDDEIIVVTGGSSGIGASICQKLVARNPRTRIVVLDYVPLSWTPPPGARLHFYECDLSDAYAIKLVCDRVKAEVGHPTVLFNNAGLARGSTVMEGTSNDVQLTIKTNLIAPFLLVREFLPEMVRRDHGHILNTGSLSSVVSAPTIVDYSASKAGLTALHEGLQLELKSLHKAPRVRLTLGIFSFIRTPLFTGKTNESNFVAPLLNVETVSDKLVDAAYSGYGGTIYLPGICRYITSLKGGPEWLFRRIRERSLRGDYDFERQKSRYDQETGKGT
;
A
#
# COMPACT_ATOMS: atom_id res chain seq x y z
N MET A 1 -12.95 -17.62 3.94
CA MET A 1 -12.40 -17.62 2.56
C MET A 1 -10.88 -17.68 2.71
N PHE A 2 -10.22 -18.70 2.16
CA PHE A 2 -8.76 -18.80 2.21
C PHE A 2 -8.12 -17.65 1.44
N SER A 3 -6.93 -17.18 1.84
CA SER A 3 -6.22 -16.13 1.09
C SER A 3 -5.88 -16.64 -0.31
N ARG A 4 -5.77 -15.73 -1.30
CA ARG A 4 -5.41 -16.11 -2.67
C ARG A 4 -3.98 -16.66 -2.76
N GLU A 5 -3.17 -16.36 -1.75
CA GLU A 5 -1.79 -16.80 -1.56
C GLU A 5 -1.70 -18.16 -0.84
N GLY A 6 -2.83 -18.75 -0.43
CA GLY A 6 -2.91 -20.01 0.30
C GLY A 6 -2.80 -19.84 1.82
N LEU A 7 -2.12 -20.77 2.50
CA LEU A 7 -1.81 -20.66 3.92
C LEU A 7 -0.49 -19.89 4.11
N THR A 8 -0.59 -18.69 4.66
CA THR A 8 0.55 -17.78 4.88
C THR A 8 0.65 -17.38 6.34
N LEU A 9 1.80 -16.84 6.74
CA LEU A 9 2.03 -16.27 8.07
C LEU A 9 1.01 -15.17 8.37
N ASP A 10 0.64 -14.36 7.38
CA ASP A 10 -0.39 -13.33 7.52
C ASP A 10 -1.77 -13.91 7.85
N VAL A 11 -2.14 -15.05 7.25
CA VAL A 11 -3.39 -15.74 7.56
C VAL A 11 -3.39 -16.25 8.99
N VAL A 12 -2.29 -16.89 9.42
CA VAL A 12 -2.15 -17.41 10.78
C VAL A 12 -2.12 -16.28 11.80
N ALA A 13 -1.28 -15.27 11.58
CA ALA A 13 -1.14 -14.11 12.45
C ALA A 13 -2.46 -13.31 12.51
N GLY A 14 -3.16 -13.16 11.39
CA GLY A 14 -4.47 -12.53 11.32
C GLY A 14 -5.54 -13.32 12.10
N ALA A 15 -5.54 -14.65 12.01
CA ALA A 15 -6.43 -15.49 12.80
C ALA A 15 -6.14 -15.37 14.30
N VAL A 16 -4.87 -15.45 14.71
CA VAL A 16 -4.46 -15.24 16.11
C VAL A 16 -4.86 -13.83 16.57
N ARG A 17 -4.62 -12.81 15.75
CA ARG A 17 -4.97 -11.42 16.05
C ARG A 17 -6.47 -11.24 16.28
N ASN A 18 -7.30 -11.80 15.41
CA ASN A 18 -8.74 -11.60 15.42
C ASN A 18 -9.48 -12.46 16.44
N TRP A 19 -8.99 -13.68 16.73
CA TRP A 19 -9.68 -14.62 17.61
C TRP A 19 -9.12 -14.65 19.02
N ILE A 20 -7.79 -14.61 19.16
CA ILE A 20 -7.10 -14.80 20.44
C ILE A 20 -6.70 -13.46 21.06
N LEU A 21 -6.27 -12.49 20.24
CA LEU A 21 -5.75 -11.20 20.70
C LEU A 21 -6.70 -10.04 20.42
N THR A 22 -8.01 -10.27 20.62
CA THR A 22 -9.04 -9.23 20.53
C THR A 22 -9.55 -8.81 21.92
N PRO A 23 -9.65 -7.50 22.22
CA PRO A 23 -10.19 -7.04 23.49
C PRO A 23 -11.64 -7.51 23.74
N THR A 24 -12.43 -7.64 22.67
CA THR A 24 -13.84 -8.06 22.76
C THR A 24 -14.02 -9.48 23.26
N THR A 25 -13.04 -10.37 23.06
CA THR A 25 -13.08 -11.76 23.55
C THR A 25 -12.33 -11.91 24.87
N THR A 26 -11.13 -11.32 24.95
CA THR A 26 -10.23 -11.50 26.09
C THR A 26 -10.65 -10.72 27.34
N LEU A 27 -11.25 -9.52 27.21
CA LEU A 27 -11.70 -8.74 28.36
C LEU A 27 -12.88 -9.39 29.08
N PRO A 28 -13.96 -9.84 28.42
CA PRO A 28 -15.02 -10.58 29.11
C PRO A 28 -14.53 -11.87 29.75
N LEU A 29 -13.58 -12.58 29.12
CA LEU A 29 -12.96 -13.78 29.72
C LEU A 29 -12.18 -13.43 30.99
N ALA A 30 -11.38 -12.35 30.96
CA ALA A 30 -10.68 -11.87 32.14
C ALA A 30 -11.65 -11.45 33.26
N LEU A 31 -12.69 -10.68 32.93
CA LEU A 31 -13.72 -10.25 33.87
C LEU A 31 -14.56 -11.42 34.42
N GLY A 32 -14.76 -12.49 33.64
CA GLY A 32 -15.41 -13.70 34.12
C GLY A 32 -14.56 -14.42 35.17
N LEU A 33 -13.24 -14.44 34.99
CA LEU A 33 -12.30 -15.08 35.93
C LEU A 33 -11.97 -14.23 37.16
N THR A 34 -12.27 -12.92 37.16
CA THR A 34 -12.27 -12.10 38.39
C THR A 34 -13.50 -12.37 39.27
N TRP A 35 -14.59 -12.89 38.70
CA TRP A 35 -15.82 -13.16 39.44
C TRP A 35 -15.68 -14.39 40.34
N GLU A 36 -15.67 -14.16 41.66
CA GLU A 36 -15.37 -15.21 42.66
C GLU A 36 -16.18 -16.50 42.51
N PRO A 37 -17.51 -16.49 42.30
CA PRO A 37 -18.29 -17.72 42.21
C PRO A 37 -17.86 -18.63 41.05
N LEU A 38 -17.51 -18.03 39.91
CA LEU A 38 -17.06 -18.76 38.73
C LEU A 38 -15.62 -19.24 38.90
N PHE A 39 -14.76 -18.38 39.45
CA PHE A 39 -13.38 -18.73 39.74
C PHE A 39 -13.28 -19.87 40.77
N ALA A 40 -14.08 -19.82 41.84
CA ALA A 40 -14.14 -20.85 42.86
C ALA A 40 -14.58 -22.21 42.30
N ARG A 41 -15.59 -22.23 41.40
CA ARG A 41 -16.02 -23.45 40.68
C ARG A 41 -14.91 -24.05 39.82
N LEU A 42 -14.13 -23.21 39.14
CA LEU A 42 -12.96 -23.62 38.37
C LEU A 42 -11.84 -24.17 39.26
N ALA A 43 -11.56 -23.50 40.37
CA ALA A 43 -10.56 -23.90 41.35
C ALA A 43 -10.94 -25.16 42.15
N GLN A 44 -12.22 -25.54 42.18
CA GLN A 44 -12.68 -26.83 42.72
C GLN A 44 -12.50 -27.98 41.71
N ARG A 45 -12.67 -27.71 40.41
CA ARG A 45 -12.49 -28.70 39.33
C ARG A 45 -11.02 -28.93 38.94
N SER A 46 -10.12 -28.03 39.29
CA SER A 46 -8.68 -28.10 38.98
C SER A 46 -7.85 -27.89 40.25
N SER A 47 -6.55 -28.12 40.20
CA SER A 47 -5.70 -27.69 41.33
C SER A 47 -5.69 -26.16 41.43
N ARG A 48 -5.68 -25.61 42.65
CA ARG A 48 -5.65 -24.16 42.88
C ARG A 48 -4.52 -23.48 42.11
N ASP A 49 -3.35 -24.10 42.04
CA ASP A 49 -2.20 -23.59 41.29
C ASP A 49 -2.46 -23.53 39.78
N ARG A 50 -3.13 -24.55 39.21
CA ARG A 50 -3.53 -24.54 37.80
C ARG A 50 -4.56 -23.46 37.51
N ALA A 51 -5.55 -23.28 38.38
CA ALA A 51 -6.55 -22.22 38.24
C ALA A 51 -5.91 -20.81 38.33
N ALA A 52 -4.97 -20.60 39.25
CA ALA A 52 -4.22 -19.36 39.37
C ALA A 52 -3.34 -19.08 38.13
N ALA A 53 -2.66 -20.11 37.59
CA ALA A 53 -1.87 -20.00 36.37
C ALA A 53 -2.73 -19.66 35.15
N ILE A 54 -3.91 -20.28 35.01
CA ILE A 54 -4.87 -19.97 33.94
C ILE A 54 -5.32 -18.51 34.03
N ARG A 55 -5.74 -18.06 35.22
CA ARG A 55 -6.17 -16.67 35.44
C ARG A 55 -5.08 -15.66 35.06
N SER A 56 -3.84 -15.90 35.52
CA SER A 56 -2.69 -15.06 35.16
C SER A 56 -2.48 -14.99 33.65
N ARG A 57 -2.53 -16.12 32.94
CA ARG A 57 -2.38 -16.16 31.47
C ARG A 57 -3.49 -15.40 30.76
N VAL A 58 -4.75 -15.52 31.19
CA VAL A 58 -5.88 -14.78 30.60
C VAL A 58 -5.72 -13.28 30.82
N TYR A 59 -5.26 -12.84 32.00
CA TYR A 59 -4.97 -11.42 32.24
C TYR A 59 -3.85 -10.89 31.36
N TRP A 60 -2.76 -11.64 31.20
CA TRP A 60 -1.69 -11.27 30.27
C TRP A 60 -2.16 -11.19 28.82
N LEU A 61 -3.02 -12.13 28.38
CA LEU A 61 -3.63 -12.08 27.05
C LEU A 61 -4.55 -10.88 26.88
N ALA A 62 -5.37 -10.56 27.87
CA ALA A 62 -6.24 -9.39 27.85
C ALA A 62 -5.42 -8.09 27.80
N ALA A 63 -4.38 -7.97 28.63
CA ALA A 63 -3.47 -6.83 28.63
C ALA A 63 -2.76 -6.67 27.27
N ALA A 64 -2.24 -7.77 26.70
CA ALA A 64 -1.62 -7.76 25.37
C ALA A 64 -2.62 -7.34 24.28
N SER A 65 -3.85 -7.87 24.32
CA SER A 65 -4.89 -7.51 23.35
C SER A 65 -5.23 -6.02 23.39
N LEU A 66 -5.34 -5.46 24.61
CA LEU A 66 -5.64 -4.05 24.84
C LEU A 66 -4.49 -3.16 24.38
N ALA A 67 -3.25 -3.53 24.71
CA ALA A 67 -2.07 -2.81 24.26
C ALA A 67 -1.98 -2.78 22.73
N LEU A 68 -2.22 -3.91 22.07
CA LEU A 68 -2.22 -3.97 20.60
C LEU A 68 -3.39 -3.18 19.99
N ALA A 69 -4.60 -3.24 20.56
CA ALA A 69 -5.75 -2.47 20.07
C ALA A 69 -5.56 -0.95 20.27
N LEU A 70 -4.99 -0.55 21.41
CA LEU A 70 -4.59 0.83 21.66
C LEU A 70 -3.54 1.28 20.64
N ASN A 71 -2.51 0.46 20.38
CA ASN A 71 -1.51 0.76 19.35
C ASN A 71 -2.14 0.93 17.96
N ASP A 72 -3.07 0.07 17.55
CA ASP A 72 -3.76 0.21 16.26
C ASP A 72 -4.58 1.51 16.19
N GLN A 73 -5.27 1.85 17.29
CA GLN A 73 -6.00 3.11 17.40
C GLN A 73 -5.07 4.32 17.33
N LEU A 74 -3.94 4.30 18.04
CA LEU A 74 -2.93 5.37 18.01
C LEU A 74 -2.33 5.53 16.60
N ASN A 75 -2.00 4.43 15.93
CA ASN A 75 -1.50 4.45 14.56
C ASN A 75 -2.52 5.08 13.61
N LYS A 76 -3.78 4.64 13.69
CA LYS A 76 -4.87 5.20 12.87
C LYS A 76 -5.04 6.68 13.14
N GLN A 77 -5.14 7.10 14.40
CA GLN A 77 -5.39 8.49 14.73
C GLN A 77 -4.21 9.40 14.38
N SER A 78 -2.98 8.94 14.62
CA SER A 78 -1.76 9.67 14.26
C SER A 78 -1.67 9.91 12.76
N ALA A 79 -1.86 8.86 11.94
CA ALA A 79 -1.84 8.96 10.48
C ALA A 79 -2.98 9.84 9.92
N ASN A 80 -4.00 10.11 10.73
CA ASN A 80 -5.20 10.85 10.34
C ASN A 80 -5.38 12.14 11.12
N ASN A 81 -4.30 12.68 11.68
CA ASN A 81 -4.28 13.97 12.38
C ASN A 81 -5.35 14.09 13.48
N TRP A 82 -5.80 12.98 14.05
CA TRP A 82 -6.86 12.92 15.07
C TRP A 82 -8.20 13.53 14.63
N VAL A 83 -8.41 13.67 13.31
CA VAL A 83 -9.66 14.18 12.73
C VAL A 83 -10.33 13.11 11.89
N VAL A 84 -11.65 13.17 11.83
CA VAL A 84 -12.48 12.33 10.95
C VAL A 84 -13.00 13.21 9.81
N ASP A 85 -13.13 12.64 8.61
CA ASP A 85 -13.87 13.26 7.52
C ASP A 85 -15.11 12.43 7.21
N SER A 86 -16.29 12.97 7.51
CA SER A 86 -17.58 12.33 7.26
C SER A 86 -18.23 12.79 5.95
N ARG A 87 -17.55 13.63 5.16
CA ARG A 87 -18.10 14.24 3.93
C ARG A 87 -17.94 13.37 2.67
N TRP A 88 -17.28 12.22 2.77
CA TRP A 88 -17.08 11.31 1.64
C TRP A 88 -18.41 10.92 0.99
N ASN A 89 -18.58 11.27 -0.27
CA ASN A 89 -19.68 10.81 -1.10
C ASN A 89 -19.13 10.27 -2.42
N TRP A 90 -19.00 8.95 -2.51
CA TRP A 90 -18.40 8.26 -3.67
C TRP A 90 -19.09 8.54 -5.02
N ASP A 91 -20.33 9.04 -5.03
CA ASP A 91 -20.99 9.47 -6.27
C ASP A 91 -20.43 10.80 -6.83
N ASP A 92 -19.86 11.63 -5.95
CA ASP A 92 -19.30 12.94 -6.26
C ASP A 92 -17.77 12.90 -6.39
N GLU A 93 -17.13 11.85 -5.86
CA GLU A 93 -15.67 11.72 -5.93
C GLU A 93 -15.15 11.51 -7.36
N ILE A 94 -13.97 12.08 -7.61
CA ILE A 94 -13.21 11.90 -8.85
C ILE A 94 -11.88 11.24 -8.49
N ILE A 95 -11.68 10.02 -8.97
CA ILE A 95 -10.52 9.19 -8.67
C ILE A 95 -9.61 9.12 -9.88
N VAL A 96 -8.38 9.63 -9.76
CA VAL A 96 -7.33 9.45 -10.77
C VAL A 96 -6.50 8.21 -10.43
N VAL A 97 -6.30 7.31 -11.38
CA VAL A 97 -5.43 6.14 -11.26
C VAL A 97 -4.40 6.15 -12.37
N THR A 98 -3.11 6.21 -12.00
CA THR A 98 -2.02 6.08 -12.95
C THR A 98 -1.67 4.61 -13.20
N GLY A 99 -1.34 4.25 -14.45
CA GLY A 99 -1.05 2.87 -14.82
C GLY A 99 -2.28 1.97 -14.77
N GLY A 100 -3.46 2.53 -15.04
CA GLY A 100 -4.77 1.86 -14.91
C GLY A 100 -5.11 0.90 -16.05
N SER A 101 -4.26 0.80 -17.08
CA SER A 101 -4.52 -0.06 -18.23
C SER A 101 -4.15 -1.52 -18.00
N SER A 102 -3.26 -1.83 -17.04
CA SER A 102 -2.85 -3.21 -16.75
C SER A 102 -2.47 -3.45 -15.27
N GLY A 103 -2.22 -4.71 -14.90
CA GLY A 103 -1.68 -5.09 -13.59
C GLY A 103 -2.52 -4.59 -12.40
N ILE A 104 -1.83 -4.01 -11.41
CA ILE A 104 -2.46 -3.50 -10.17
C ILE A 104 -3.43 -2.36 -10.47
N GLY A 105 -3.08 -1.43 -11.36
CA GLY A 105 -3.92 -0.28 -11.68
C GLY A 105 -5.23 -0.69 -12.36
N ALA A 106 -5.17 -1.63 -13.31
CA ALA A 106 -6.39 -2.20 -13.91
C ALA A 106 -7.28 -2.86 -12.86
N SER A 107 -6.70 -3.65 -11.96
CA SER A 107 -7.45 -4.30 -10.88
C SER A 107 -8.06 -3.28 -9.91
N ILE A 108 -7.36 -2.19 -9.58
CA ILE A 108 -7.90 -1.06 -8.80
C ILE A 108 -9.11 -0.47 -9.54
N CYS A 109 -8.97 -0.11 -10.82
CA CYS A 109 -10.05 0.51 -11.58
C CYS A 109 -11.28 -0.38 -11.68
N GLN A 110 -11.10 -1.66 -11.99
CA GLN A 110 -12.20 -2.65 -12.05
C GLN A 110 -12.93 -2.76 -10.71
N LYS A 111 -12.19 -2.78 -9.59
CA LYS A 111 -12.78 -2.82 -8.24
C LYS A 111 -13.49 -1.53 -7.86
N LEU A 112 -12.95 -0.37 -8.23
CA LEU A 112 -13.61 0.92 -8.01
C LEU A 112 -14.94 0.99 -8.76
N VAL A 113 -14.96 0.60 -10.04
CA VAL A 113 -16.20 0.51 -10.85
C VAL A 113 -17.19 -0.47 -10.24
N ALA A 114 -16.73 -1.67 -9.85
CA ALA A 114 -17.59 -2.69 -9.27
C ALA A 114 -18.18 -2.26 -7.91
N ARG A 115 -17.44 -1.47 -7.13
CA ARG A 115 -17.85 -1.02 -5.80
C ARG A 115 -18.85 0.15 -5.86
N ASN A 116 -18.64 1.10 -6.77
CA ASN A 116 -19.63 2.14 -7.05
C ASN A 116 -19.50 2.64 -8.52
N PRO A 117 -20.42 2.22 -9.42
CA PRO A 117 -20.42 2.61 -10.83
C PRO A 117 -20.60 4.12 -11.08
N ARG A 118 -21.12 4.88 -10.11
CA ARG A 118 -21.34 6.33 -10.23
C ARG A 118 -20.11 7.18 -9.93
N THR A 119 -19.09 6.58 -9.31
CA THR A 119 -17.79 7.22 -9.07
C THR A 119 -17.14 7.56 -10.40
N ARG A 120 -16.63 8.78 -10.55
CA ARG A 120 -15.86 9.15 -11.76
C ARG A 120 -14.44 8.64 -11.62
N ILE A 121 -13.99 7.82 -12.56
CA ILE A 121 -12.65 7.23 -12.56
C ILE A 121 -11.90 7.74 -13.77
N VAL A 122 -10.72 8.30 -13.56
CA VAL A 122 -9.83 8.82 -14.58
C VAL A 122 -8.59 7.93 -14.62
N VAL A 123 -8.35 7.27 -15.75
CA VAL A 123 -7.16 6.46 -15.98
C VAL A 123 -6.15 7.28 -16.77
N LEU A 124 -4.94 7.41 -16.22
CA LEU A 124 -3.78 7.97 -16.92
C LEU A 124 -2.80 6.85 -17.23
N ASP A 125 -2.61 6.54 -18.50
CA ASP A 125 -1.68 5.51 -18.95
C ASP A 125 -1.21 5.81 -20.37
N TYR A 126 -0.05 5.31 -20.77
CA TYR A 126 0.48 5.50 -22.13
C TYR A 126 -0.04 4.43 -23.10
N VAL A 127 -0.57 3.31 -22.58
CA VAL A 127 -1.18 2.24 -23.36
C VAL A 127 -2.70 2.22 -23.19
N PRO A 128 -3.47 1.77 -24.20
CA PRO A 128 -4.91 1.61 -24.07
C PRO A 128 -5.27 0.56 -23.02
N LEU A 129 -6.49 0.66 -22.48
CA LEU A 129 -7.00 -0.26 -21.47
C LEU A 129 -6.96 -1.71 -21.99
N SER A 130 -6.37 -2.64 -21.20
CA SER A 130 -6.37 -4.06 -21.53
C SER A 130 -7.68 -4.78 -21.13
N TRP A 131 -8.70 -4.02 -20.74
CA TRP A 131 -9.95 -4.50 -20.17
C TRP A 131 -11.09 -3.55 -20.55
N THR A 132 -12.31 -4.07 -20.61
CA THR A 132 -13.48 -3.29 -21.03
C THR A 132 -14.27 -2.85 -19.81
N PRO A 133 -14.46 -1.54 -19.59
CA PRO A 133 -15.35 -1.05 -18.55
C PRO A 133 -16.80 -1.54 -18.78
N PRO A 134 -17.54 -1.93 -17.73
CA PRO A 134 -18.94 -2.31 -17.88
C PRO A 134 -19.78 -1.12 -18.38
N PRO A 135 -20.86 -1.37 -19.13
CA PRO A 135 -21.76 -0.30 -19.60
C PRO A 135 -22.25 0.59 -18.45
N GLY A 136 -22.21 1.91 -18.66
CA GLY A 136 -22.64 2.90 -17.67
C GLY A 136 -21.59 3.27 -16.62
N ALA A 137 -20.41 2.65 -16.62
CA ALA A 137 -19.29 3.10 -15.79
C ALA A 137 -18.84 4.51 -16.19
N ARG A 138 -18.67 5.40 -15.22
CA ARG A 138 -18.12 6.76 -15.45
C ARG A 138 -16.59 6.74 -15.48
N LEU A 139 -16.04 6.04 -16.47
CA LEU A 139 -14.60 5.93 -16.66
C LEU A 139 -14.13 6.79 -17.83
N HIS A 140 -13.10 7.59 -17.58
CA HIS A 140 -12.42 8.43 -18.56
C HIS A 140 -10.98 7.95 -18.72
N PHE A 141 -10.54 7.72 -19.95
CA PHE A 141 -9.16 7.33 -20.25
C PHE A 141 -8.46 8.50 -20.93
N TYR A 142 -7.26 8.83 -20.45
CA TYR A 142 -6.37 9.79 -21.10
C TYR A 142 -5.01 9.14 -21.33
N GLU A 143 -4.60 9.15 -22.60
CA GLU A 143 -3.26 8.73 -22.97
C GLU A 143 -2.24 9.75 -22.42
N CYS A 144 -1.29 9.28 -21.61
CA CYS A 144 -0.25 10.13 -21.04
C CYS A 144 1.01 9.32 -20.73
N ASP A 145 2.12 9.70 -21.35
CA ASP A 145 3.45 9.28 -20.94
C ASP A 145 3.86 10.04 -19.66
N LEU A 146 3.95 9.32 -18.55
CA LEU A 146 4.30 9.90 -17.25
C LEU A 146 5.80 10.23 -17.13
N SER A 147 6.63 9.87 -18.11
CA SER A 147 8.02 10.32 -18.17
C SER A 147 8.14 11.77 -18.68
N ASP A 148 7.09 12.32 -19.28
CA ASP A 148 7.05 13.68 -19.83
C ASP A 148 6.27 14.64 -18.91
N ALA A 149 6.99 15.59 -18.31
CA ALA A 149 6.43 16.60 -17.42
C ALA A 149 5.42 17.53 -18.11
N TYR A 150 5.61 17.82 -19.39
CA TYR A 150 4.69 18.67 -20.15
C TYR A 150 3.39 17.92 -20.47
N ALA A 151 3.49 16.64 -20.85
CA ALA A 151 2.32 15.78 -21.04
C ALA A 151 1.48 15.67 -19.75
N ILE A 152 2.12 15.50 -18.59
CA ILE A 152 1.44 15.49 -17.28
C ILE A 152 0.67 16.79 -17.06
N LYS A 153 1.29 17.96 -17.31
CA LYS A 153 0.62 19.25 -17.12
C LYS A 153 -0.63 19.37 -17.98
N LEU A 154 -0.51 19.07 -19.28
CA LEU A 154 -1.61 19.16 -20.23
C LEU A 154 -2.76 18.21 -19.88
N VAL A 155 -2.45 16.95 -19.54
CA VAL A 155 -3.50 15.99 -19.19
C VAL A 155 -4.20 16.37 -17.89
N CYS A 156 -3.48 16.90 -16.89
CA CYS A 156 -4.09 17.38 -15.66
C CYS A 156 -5.05 18.54 -15.92
N ASP A 157 -4.69 19.49 -16.78
CA ASP A 157 -5.57 20.60 -17.17
C ASP A 157 -6.82 20.11 -17.89
N ARG A 158 -6.67 19.14 -18.80
CA ARG A 158 -7.81 18.51 -19.48
C ARG A 158 -8.73 17.78 -18.51
N VAL A 159 -8.19 16.99 -17.58
CA VAL A 159 -8.97 16.30 -16.55
C VAL A 159 -9.77 17.31 -15.71
N LYS A 160 -9.12 18.40 -15.27
CA LYS A 160 -9.79 19.47 -14.51
C LYS A 160 -10.93 20.13 -15.29
N ALA A 161 -10.76 20.34 -16.59
CA ALA A 161 -11.76 20.98 -17.45
C ALA A 161 -12.92 20.04 -17.85
N GLU A 162 -12.62 18.79 -18.20
CA GLU A 162 -13.58 17.84 -18.77
C GLU A 162 -14.31 17.02 -17.70
N VAL A 163 -13.63 16.64 -16.60
CA VAL A 163 -14.16 15.76 -15.55
C VAL A 163 -14.41 16.52 -14.26
N GLY A 164 -13.51 17.45 -13.91
CA GLY A 164 -13.52 18.23 -12.68
C GLY A 164 -12.29 17.99 -11.83
N HIS A 165 -12.31 18.45 -10.58
CA HIS A 165 -11.16 18.36 -9.69
C HIS A 165 -11.07 17.02 -8.97
N PRO A 166 -9.98 16.25 -9.16
CA PRO A 166 -9.78 15.00 -8.46
C PRO A 166 -9.75 15.15 -6.93
N THR A 167 -10.42 14.22 -6.25
CA THR A 167 -10.40 14.11 -4.79
C THR A 167 -9.55 12.92 -4.33
N VAL A 168 -9.34 11.92 -5.18
CA VAL A 168 -8.48 10.77 -4.90
C VAL A 168 -7.44 10.60 -6.00
N LEU A 169 -6.17 10.38 -5.64
CA LEU A 169 -5.08 10.11 -6.57
C LEU A 169 -4.37 8.81 -6.18
N PHE A 170 -4.38 7.82 -7.07
CA PHE A 170 -3.55 6.63 -6.98
C PHE A 170 -2.30 6.80 -7.85
N ASN A 171 -1.17 7.13 -7.23
CA ASN A 171 0.15 7.06 -7.84
C ASN A 171 0.61 5.60 -7.89
N ASN A 172 0.12 4.88 -8.89
CA ASN A 172 0.33 3.45 -9.06
C ASN A 172 1.27 3.09 -10.22
N ALA A 173 1.32 3.90 -11.28
CA ALA A 173 2.21 3.67 -12.41
C ALA A 173 3.66 3.50 -11.95
N GLY A 174 4.35 2.56 -12.59
CA GLY A 174 5.77 2.40 -12.40
C GLY A 174 6.36 1.30 -13.27
N LEU A 175 7.67 1.37 -13.44
CA LEU A 175 8.45 0.46 -14.26
C LEU A 175 9.77 0.10 -13.58
N ALA A 176 10.33 -1.04 -13.97
CA ALA A 176 11.66 -1.50 -13.56
C ALA A 176 12.31 -2.17 -14.77
N ARG A 177 13.53 -1.75 -15.12
CA ARG A 177 14.23 -2.21 -16.35
C ARG A 177 15.17 -3.39 -16.12
N GLY A 178 15.69 -3.56 -14.90
CA GLY A 178 16.54 -4.71 -14.57
C GLY A 178 17.93 -4.64 -15.18
N SER A 179 18.80 -3.79 -14.65
CA SER A 179 20.21 -3.69 -15.05
C SER A 179 21.08 -3.35 -13.85
N THR A 180 22.34 -3.80 -13.85
CA THR A 180 23.29 -3.32 -12.84
C THR A 180 23.58 -1.83 -13.06
N VAL A 181 24.10 -1.15 -12.02
CA VAL A 181 24.50 0.26 -12.14
C VAL A 181 25.60 0.46 -13.18
N MET A 182 26.43 -0.56 -13.42
CA MET A 182 27.52 -0.49 -14.39
C MET A 182 27.03 -0.66 -15.84
N GLU A 183 25.96 -1.43 -16.05
CA GLU A 183 25.47 -1.80 -17.38
C GLU A 183 24.24 -1.01 -17.82
N GLY A 184 23.46 -0.48 -16.87
CA GLY A 184 22.25 0.28 -17.14
C GLY A 184 22.55 1.60 -17.87
N THR A 185 21.71 1.94 -18.84
CA THR A 185 21.88 3.20 -19.57
C THR A 185 21.39 4.38 -18.74
N SER A 186 21.94 5.59 -19.00
CA SER A 186 21.42 6.82 -18.39
C SER A 186 19.94 7.05 -18.72
N ASN A 187 19.50 6.64 -19.90
CA ASN A 187 18.09 6.78 -20.32
C ASN A 187 17.17 5.88 -19.49
N ASP A 188 17.55 4.62 -19.25
CA ASP A 188 16.77 3.71 -18.40
C ASP A 188 16.62 4.26 -16.97
N VAL A 189 17.72 4.75 -16.38
CA VAL A 189 17.70 5.35 -15.04
C VAL A 189 16.80 6.58 -15.01
N GLN A 190 16.93 7.48 -16.00
CA GLN A 190 16.08 8.67 -16.09
C GLN A 190 14.61 8.31 -16.25
N LEU A 191 14.30 7.33 -17.09
CA LEU A 191 12.94 6.85 -17.31
C LEU A 191 12.34 6.30 -16.01
N THR A 192 13.06 5.43 -15.30
CA THR A 192 12.65 4.90 -13.99
C THR A 192 12.39 6.01 -12.98
N ILE A 193 13.31 6.98 -12.85
CA ILE A 193 13.16 8.09 -11.90
C ILE A 193 12.01 9.02 -12.30
N LYS A 194 11.89 9.36 -13.58
CA LYS A 194 10.83 10.24 -14.08
C LYS A 194 9.45 9.63 -13.81
N THR A 195 9.24 8.39 -14.22
CA THR A 195 7.93 7.72 -14.08
C THR A 195 7.60 7.37 -12.63
N ASN A 196 8.54 6.80 -11.87
CA ASN A 196 8.23 6.26 -10.54
C ASN A 196 8.28 7.32 -9.42
N LEU A 197 8.95 8.45 -9.65
CA LEU A 197 9.18 9.48 -8.62
C LEU A 197 8.75 10.88 -9.07
N ILE A 198 9.28 11.39 -10.18
CA ILE A 198 8.99 12.77 -10.61
C ILE A 198 7.51 12.92 -11.00
N ALA A 199 6.92 11.95 -11.68
CA ALA A 199 5.51 11.99 -12.06
C ALA A 199 4.58 12.08 -10.83
N PRO A 200 4.72 11.26 -9.78
CA PRO A 200 4.00 11.46 -8.52
C PRO A 200 4.14 12.89 -7.94
N PHE A 201 5.34 13.48 -7.94
CA PHE A 201 5.52 14.87 -7.49
C PHE A 201 4.69 15.86 -8.32
N LEU A 202 4.73 15.72 -9.65
CA LEU A 202 4.03 16.62 -10.57
C LEU A 202 2.50 16.45 -10.51
N LEU A 203 2.01 15.21 -10.41
CA LEU A 203 0.58 14.93 -10.26
C LEU A 203 0.04 15.46 -8.93
N VAL A 204 0.80 15.30 -7.85
CA VAL A 204 0.47 15.92 -6.56
C VAL A 204 0.44 17.44 -6.73
N ARG A 205 1.47 18.06 -7.33
CA ARG A 205 1.49 19.51 -7.56
C ARG A 205 0.26 20.02 -8.32
N GLU A 206 -0.25 19.27 -9.28
CA GLU A 206 -1.40 19.67 -10.10
C GLU A 206 -2.75 19.49 -9.39
N PHE A 207 -2.93 18.43 -8.60
CA PHE A 207 -4.23 18.11 -7.99
C PHE A 207 -4.37 18.52 -6.51
N LEU A 208 -3.27 18.59 -5.77
CA LEU A 208 -3.24 18.93 -4.35
C LEU A 208 -3.86 20.29 -4.01
N PRO A 209 -3.68 21.38 -4.79
CA PRO A 209 -4.19 22.70 -4.39
C PRO A 209 -5.68 22.73 -4.09
N GLU A 210 -6.48 22.02 -4.90
CA GLU A 210 -7.93 21.95 -4.68
C GLU A 210 -8.30 21.04 -3.50
N MET A 211 -7.58 19.92 -3.32
CA MET A 211 -7.76 19.05 -2.14
C MET A 211 -7.49 19.83 -0.84
N VAL A 212 -6.44 20.63 -0.81
CA VAL A 212 -6.09 21.53 0.31
C VAL A 212 -7.17 22.60 0.50
N ARG A 213 -7.60 23.26 -0.57
CA ARG A 213 -8.64 24.30 -0.50
C ARG A 213 -9.95 23.77 0.10
N ARG A 214 -10.32 22.52 -0.20
CA ARG A 214 -11.51 21.85 0.33
C ARG A 214 -11.29 21.17 1.68
N ASP A 215 -10.03 21.09 2.12
CA ASP A 215 -9.56 20.20 3.19
C ASP A 215 -10.17 18.81 3.02
N HIS A 216 -10.06 18.23 1.82
CA HIS A 216 -10.69 16.96 1.47
C HIS A 216 -9.95 16.32 0.29
N GLY A 217 -9.48 15.09 0.50
CA GLY A 217 -8.90 14.27 -0.55
C GLY A 217 -8.08 13.12 0.00
N HIS A 218 -7.59 12.26 -0.89
CA HIS A 218 -6.78 11.09 -0.52
C HIS A 218 -5.74 10.77 -1.59
N ILE A 219 -4.46 10.79 -1.23
CA ILE A 219 -3.36 10.39 -2.12
C ILE A 219 -2.84 9.03 -1.68
N LEU A 220 -2.85 8.06 -2.59
CA LEU A 220 -2.37 6.69 -2.39
C LEU A 220 -1.14 6.46 -3.26
N ASN A 221 -0.03 6.11 -2.61
CA ASN A 221 1.24 5.83 -3.29
C ASN A 221 1.54 4.32 -3.26
N THR A 222 1.74 3.73 -4.44
CA THR A 222 2.21 2.33 -4.57
C THR A 222 3.73 2.31 -4.43
N GLY A 223 4.20 2.13 -3.20
CA GLY A 223 5.60 1.93 -2.86
C GLY A 223 6.07 0.48 -3.09
N SER A 224 7.20 0.14 -2.49
CA SER A 224 7.81 -1.20 -2.58
C SER A 224 8.66 -1.48 -1.35
N LEU A 225 8.79 -2.74 -0.95
CA LEU A 225 9.80 -3.17 0.03
C LEU A 225 11.22 -2.80 -0.42
N SER A 226 11.46 -2.68 -1.73
CA SER A 226 12.73 -2.23 -2.31
C SER A 226 13.14 -0.81 -1.90
N SER A 227 12.21 0.02 -1.40
CA SER A 227 12.53 1.32 -0.80
C SER A 227 13.41 1.21 0.46
N VAL A 228 13.41 0.05 1.09
CA VAL A 228 14.11 -0.25 2.34
C VAL A 228 15.17 -1.32 2.10
N VAL A 229 14.80 -2.39 1.39
CA VAL A 229 15.66 -3.56 1.11
C VAL A 229 15.86 -3.65 -0.39
N SER A 230 16.89 -2.95 -0.90
CA SER A 230 17.27 -3.02 -2.32
C SER A 230 17.85 -4.39 -2.67
N ALA A 231 17.58 -4.85 -3.89
CA ALA A 231 18.23 -6.01 -4.49
C ALA A 231 19.18 -5.57 -5.63
N PRO A 232 20.12 -6.43 -6.07
CA PRO A 232 20.86 -6.20 -7.30
C PRO A 232 19.92 -5.98 -8.50
N THR A 233 20.44 -5.37 -9.56
CA THR A 233 19.76 -5.10 -10.85
C THR A 233 18.53 -4.17 -10.81
N ILE A 234 18.09 -3.71 -9.63
CA ILE A 234 16.94 -2.78 -9.47
C ILE A 234 17.30 -1.56 -8.61
N VAL A 235 18.54 -1.08 -8.68
CA VAL A 235 19.02 0.01 -7.81
C VAL A 235 18.33 1.33 -8.13
N ASP A 236 18.14 1.65 -9.40
CA ASP A 236 17.38 2.82 -9.89
C ASP A 236 15.91 2.78 -9.44
N TYR A 237 15.27 1.62 -9.57
CA TYR A 237 13.92 1.37 -9.09
C TYR A 237 13.83 1.55 -7.57
N SER A 238 14.77 0.96 -6.82
CA SER A 238 14.82 1.04 -5.37
C SER A 238 15.02 2.49 -4.90
N ALA A 239 15.91 3.24 -5.56
CA ALA A 239 16.10 4.67 -5.31
C ALA A 239 14.81 5.47 -5.58
N SER A 240 14.12 5.20 -6.70
CA SER A 240 12.85 5.85 -7.03
C SER A 240 11.77 5.61 -5.98
N LYS A 241 11.62 4.36 -5.49
CA LYS A 241 10.62 3.99 -4.48
C LYS A 241 10.98 4.46 -3.07
N ALA A 242 12.27 4.59 -2.76
CA ALA A 242 12.73 5.29 -1.55
C ALA A 242 12.38 6.78 -1.62
N GLY A 243 12.61 7.43 -2.76
CA GLY A 243 12.19 8.81 -2.99
C GLY A 243 10.67 9.00 -2.86
N LEU A 244 9.86 8.06 -3.38
CA LEU A 244 8.40 8.12 -3.27
C LEU A 244 7.92 8.00 -1.81
N THR A 245 8.64 7.21 -1.00
CA THR A 245 8.39 7.10 0.45
C THR A 245 8.72 8.42 1.15
N ALA A 246 9.84 9.05 0.82
CA ALA A 246 10.21 10.37 1.36
C ALA A 246 9.21 11.47 0.94
N LEU A 247 8.76 11.47 -0.33
CA LEU A 247 7.68 12.35 -0.81
C LEU A 247 6.42 12.18 0.05
N HIS A 248 6.01 10.94 0.28
CA HIS A 248 4.84 10.62 1.09
C HIS A 248 4.95 11.18 2.51
N GLU A 249 6.06 10.91 3.19
CA GLU A 249 6.30 11.36 4.56
C GLU A 249 6.40 12.89 4.67
N GLY A 250 7.12 13.53 3.75
CA GLY A 250 7.24 14.98 3.68
C GLY A 250 5.89 15.66 3.45
N LEU A 251 5.12 15.16 2.47
CA LEU A 251 3.81 15.72 2.15
C LEU A 251 2.81 15.61 3.30
N GLN A 252 2.85 14.53 4.09
CA GLN A 252 2.01 14.43 5.30
C GLN A 252 2.29 15.59 6.27
N LEU A 253 3.57 15.94 6.46
CA LEU A 253 3.97 17.02 7.36
C LEU A 253 3.61 18.39 6.78
N GLU A 254 3.79 18.61 5.47
CA GLU A 254 3.38 19.86 4.81
C GLU A 254 1.87 20.09 4.92
N LEU A 255 1.07 19.05 4.67
CA LEU A 255 -0.39 19.12 4.79
C LEU A 255 -0.85 19.52 6.19
N LYS A 256 -0.22 18.96 7.22
CA LYS A 256 -0.55 19.26 8.61
C LYS A 256 -0.06 20.64 9.05
N SER A 257 1.21 20.97 8.77
CA SER A 257 1.89 22.11 9.38
C SER A 257 1.81 23.40 8.56
N LEU A 258 1.87 23.31 7.23
CA LEU A 258 1.92 24.46 6.33
C LEU A 258 0.54 24.73 5.72
N HIS A 259 -0.08 23.72 5.13
CA HIS A 259 -1.34 23.86 4.42
C HIS A 259 -2.58 23.83 5.32
N LYS A 260 -2.43 23.35 6.57
CA LYS A 260 -3.50 23.23 7.56
C LYS A 260 -4.72 22.46 7.00
N ALA A 261 -4.45 21.41 6.24
CA ALA A 261 -5.44 20.55 5.60
C ALA A 261 -5.39 19.12 6.19
N PRO A 262 -5.75 18.93 7.48
CA PRO A 262 -5.56 17.67 8.19
C PRO A 262 -6.44 16.53 7.67
N ARG A 263 -7.47 16.82 6.85
CA ARG A 263 -8.38 15.81 6.27
C ARG A 263 -7.98 15.37 4.88
N VAL A 264 -6.95 15.98 4.25
CA VAL A 264 -6.30 15.40 3.08
C VAL A 264 -5.45 14.21 3.55
N ARG A 265 -5.85 13.01 3.13
CA ARG A 265 -5.30 11.73 3.62
C ARG A 265 -4.20 11.22 2.73
N LEU A 266 -3.27 10.48 3.32
CA LEU A 266 -2.18 9.84 2.61
C LEU A 266 -2.13 8.35 2.96
N THR A 267 -2.09 7.48 1.96
CA THR A 267 -1.83 6.04 2.14
C THR A 267 -0.58 5.62 1.39
N LEU A 268 0.31 4.86 2.04
CA LEU A 268 1.50 4.28 1.43
C LEU A 268 1.39 2.75 1.44
N GLY A 269 1.47 2.14 0.26
CA GLY A 269 1.60 0.70 0.12
C GLY A 269 3.06 0.27 0.06
N ILE A 270 3.55 -0.48 1.05
CA ILE A 270 4.87 -1.13 1.01
C ILE A 270 4.66 -2.61 0.74
N PHE A 271 4.87 -3.00 -0.51
CA PHE A 271 4.58 -4.33 -1.00
C PHE A 271 5.86 -5.10 -1.36
N SER A 272 5.88 -6.40 -1.08
CA SER A 272 6.85 -7.34 -1.64
C SER A 272 6.48 -7.68 -3.09
N PHE A 273 7.09 -8.72 -3.66
CA PHE A 273 6.87 -9.12 -5.04
C PHE A 273 5.40 -9.46 -5.32
N ILE A 274 4.89 -8.97 -6.45
CA ILE A 274 3.49 -9.15 -6.89
C ILE A 274 3.51 -9.78 -8.28
N ARG A 275 2.60 -10.72 -8.53
CA ARG A 275 2.40 -11.36 -9.85
C ARG A 275 1.85 -10.36 -10.86
N THR A 276 2.73 -9.59 -11.49
CA THR A 276 2.38 -8.55 -12.45
C THR A 276 3.22 -8.70 -13.72
N PRO A 277 2.84 -8.05 -14.83
CA PRO A 277 3.70 -7.98 -16.01
C PRO A 277 5.10 -7.39 -15.74
N LEU A 278 5.26 -6.63 -14.64
CA LEU A 278 6.54 -6.04 -14.23
C LEU A 278 7.53 -7.08 -13.69
N PHE A 279 7.08 -8.21 -13.12
CA PHE A 279 7.93 -9.23 -12.51
C PHE A 279 7.60 -10.63 -13.01
N THR A 280 8.56 -11.29 -13.66
CA THR A 280 8.39 -12.68 -14.16
C THR A 280 9.34 -13.71 -13.53
N GLY A 281 10.11 -13.33 -12.50
CA GLY A 281 11.10 -14.18 -11.86
C GLY A 281 10.59 -15.14 -10.76
N LYS A 282 11.53 -15.89 -10.17
CA LYS A 282 11.29 -16.75 -9.00
C LYS A 282 11.95 -16.13 -7.77
N THR A 283 11.17 -15.87 -6.72
CA THR A 283 11.70 -15.22 -5.52
C THR A 283 12.58 -16.14 -4.67
N ASN A 284 12.48 -17.48 -4.82
CA ASN A 284 13.09 -18.50 -3.95
C ASN A 284 12.81 -18.30 -2.44
N GLU A 285 11.80 -17.49 -2.12
CA GLU A 285 11.37 -17.20 -0.76
C GLU A 285 10.30 -18.21 -0.31
N SER A 286 10.18 -18.39 1.00
CA SER A 286 9.14 -19.25 1.58
C SER A 286 7.75 -18.67 1.28
N ASN A 287 6.89 -19.44 0.61
CA ASN A 287 5.50 -19.04 0.38
C ASN A 287 4.73 -18.78 1.68
N PHE A 288 5.14 -19.40 2.80
CA PHE A 288 4.51 -19.14 4.09
C PHE A 288 4.87 -17.75 4.63
N VAL A 289 6.14 -17.33 4.55
CA VAL A 289 6.61 -16.07 5.17
C VAL A 289 6.54 -14.89 4.20
N ALA A 290 6.96 -15.08 2.96
CA ALA A 290 7.04 -14.06 1.93
C ALA A 290 6.44 -14.59 0.61
N PRO A 291 5.11 -14.82 0.57
CA PRO A 291 4.43 -15.27 -0.64
C PRO A 291 4.57 -14.27 -1.78
N LEU A 292 4.55 -14.78 -3.00
CA LEU A 292 4.38 -13.97 -4.20
C LEU A 292 2.91 -13.53 -4.28
N LEU A 293 2.65 -12.24 -4.05
CA LEU A 293 1.31 -11.69 -3.86
C LEU A 293 0.48 -11.69 -5.15
N ASN A 294 -0.83 -11.94 -5.04
CA ASN A 294 -1.75 -11.74 -6.15
C ASN A 294 -2.11 -10.25 -6.29
N VAL A 295 -2.34 -9.83 -7.52
CA VAL A 295 -2.74 -8.45 -7.87
C VAL A 295 -4.01 -8.05 -7.12
N GLU A 296 -4.99 -8.95 -7.05
CA GLU A 296 -6.28 -8.70 -6.42
C GLU A 296 -6.16 -8.46 -4.92
N THR A 297 -5.22 -9.13 -4.25
CA THR A 297 -4.98 -8.95 -2.82
C THR A 297 -4.44 -7.55 -2.53
N VAL A 298 -3.54 -7.05 -3.38
CA VAL A 298 -2.96 -5.71 -3.24
C VAL A 298 -3.99 -4.64 -3.60
N SER A 299 -4.70 -4.80 -4.71
CA SER A 299 -5.72 -3.85 -5.14
C SER A 299 -6.92 -3.82 -4.18
N ASP A 300 -7.33 -4.95 -3.59
CA ASP A 300 -8.34 -5.00 -2.51
C ASP A 300 -7.93 -4.09 -1.35
N LYS A 301 -6.68 -4.22 -0.87
CA LYS A 301 -6.19 -3.40 0.26
C LYS A 301 -6.09 -1.92 -0.06
N LEU A 302 -5.67 -1.57 -1.28
CA LEU A 302 -5.59 -0.17 -1.71
C LEU A 302 -6.98 0.46 -1.87
N VAL A 303 -7.93 -0.26 -2.48
CA VAL A 303 -9.31 0.21 -2.62
C VAL A 303 -10.01 0.30 -1.26
N ASP A 304 -9.83 -0.68 -0.39
CA ASP A 304 -10.36 -0.63 0.99
C ASP A 304 -9.79 0.54 1.77
N ALA A 305 -8.50 0.85 1.62
CA ALA A 305 -7.91 2.00 2.27
C ALA A 305 -8.51 3.32 1.77
N ALA A 306 -8.70 3.49 0.46
CA ALA A 306 -9.40 4.65 -0.09
C ALA A 306 -10.83 4.75 0.45
N TYR A 307 -11.61 3.66 0.38
CA TYR A 307 -13.00 3.63 0.85
C TYR A 307 -13.17 3.80 2.36
N SER A 308 -12.12 3.52 3.14
CA SER A 308 -12.15 3.76 4.58
C SER A 308 -12.19 5.26 4.92
N GLY A 309 -11.74 6.14 4.01
CA GLY A 309 -11.57 7.57 4.27
C GLY A 309 -10.42 7.89 5.24
N TYR A 310 -9.59 6.89 5.58
CA TYR A 310 -8.43 7.01 6.47
C TYR A 310 -7.13 6.73 5.70
N GLY A 311 -6.10 7.53 6.00
CA GLY A 311 -4.71 7.30 5.59
C GLY A 311 -3.98 6.31 6.49
N GLY A 312 -2.79 5.89 6.04
CA GLY A 312 -1.88 5.01 6.78
C GLY A 312 -0.92 4.21 5.89
N THR A 313 -0.08 3.39 6.50
CA THR A 313 0.87 2.53 5.76
C THR A 313 0.40 1.08 5.74
N ILE A 314 0.26 0.52 4.55
CA ILE A 314 -0.11 -0.86 4.30
C ILE A 314 1.16 -1.66 4.02
N TYR A 315 1.39 -2.73 4.77
CA TYR A 315 2.49 -3.65 4.52
C TYR A 315 1.92 -4.98 4.01
N LEU A 316 2.36 -5.43 2.84
CA LEU A 316 2.02 -6.77 2.33
C LEU A 316 3.28 -7.49 1.81
N PRO A 317 3.54 -8.73 2.24
CA PRO A 317 2.94 -9.38 3.42
C PRO A 317 3.24 -8.59 4.70
N GLY A 318 2.46 -8.82 5.76
CA GLY A 318 2.51 -8.07 7.02
C GLY A 318 3.88 -8.10 7.71
N ILE A 319 4.69 -9.14 7.45
CA ILE A 319 6.08 -9.25 7.91
C ILE A 319 6.96 -8.09 7.43
N CYS A 320 6.64 -7.47 6.28
CA CYS A 320 7.37 -6.32 5.76
C CYS A 320 7.45 -5.16 6.76
N ARG A 321 6.44 -4.98 7.62
CA ARG A 321 6.45 -3.96 8.69
C ARG A 321 7.69 -4.11 9.56
N TYR A 322 7.96 -5.33 10.03
CA TYR A 322 9.07 -5.61 10.93
C TYR A 322 10.41 -5.55 10.22
N ILE A 323 10.48 -6.01 8.96
CA ILE A 323 11.68 -5.88 8.14
C ILE A 323 12.06 -4.40 7.99
N THR A 324 11.08 -3.53 7.74
CA THR A 324 11.30 -2.08 7.65
C THR A 324 11.79 -1.49 8.97
N SER A 325 11.22 -1.91 10.10
CA SER A 325 11.68 -1.45 11.43
C SER A 325 13.14 -1.82 11.73
N LEU A 326 13.66 -2.90 11.14
CA LEU A 326 15.04 -3.35 11.38
C LEU A 326 16.10 -2.49 10.66
N LYS A 327 15.71 -1.58 9.76
CA LYS A 327 16.65 -0.68 9.06
C LYS A 327 17.44 0.22 10.03
N GLY A 328 16.87 0.56 11.18
CA GLY A 328 17.55 1.32 12.24
C GLY A 328 18.35 0.47 13.24
N GLY A 329 18.40 -0.85 13.05
CA GLY A 329 19.13 -1.77 13.93
C GLY A 329 20.62 -1.89 13.59
N PRO A 330 21.35 -2.84 14.23
CA PRO A 330 22.76 -3.07 13.93
C PRO A 330 22.98 -3.42 12.45
N GLU A 331 23.95 -2.74 11.82
CA GLU A 331 24.20 -2.86 10.38
C GLU A 331 24.45 -4.30 9.92
N TRP A 332 25.16 -5.11 10.73
CA TRP A 332 25.42 -6.51 10.40
C TRP A 332 24.14 -7.36 10.30
N LEU A 333 23.12 -7.05 11.12
CA LEU A 333 21.85 -7.77 11.13
C LEU A 333 21.02 -7.37 9.91
N PHE A 334 20.93 -6.07 9.65
CA PHE A 334 20.19 -5.55 8.50
C PHE A 334 20.84 -5.97 7.18
N ARG A 335 22.18 -5.98 7.11
CA ARG A 335 22.94 -6.48 5.97
C ARG A 335 22.63 -7.94 5.66
N ARG A 336 22.56 -8.82 6.67
CA ARG A 336 22.16 -10.23 6.47
C ARG A 336 20.76 -10.39 5.88
N ILE A 337 19.84 -9.49 6.22
CA ILE A 337 18.49 -9.48 5.64
C ILE A 337 18.55 -9.05 4.17
N ARG A 338 19.30 -7.99 3.84
CA ARG A 338 19.51 -7.58 2.44
C ARG A 338 20.17 -8.67 1.62
N GLU A 339 21.19 -9.34 2.14
CA GLU A 339 21.89 -10.42 1.43
C GLU A 339 21.01 -11.63 1.11
N ARG A 340 19.82 -11.79 1.73
CA ARG A 340 18.85 -12.79 1.29
C ARG A 340 18.32 -12.52 -0.11
N SER A 341 18.24 -11.25 -0.52
CA SER A 341 17.83 -10.91 -1.88
C SER A 341 18.79 -11.44 -2.94
N LEU A 342 20.04 -11.79 -2.57
CA LEU A 342 20.99 -12.41 -3.50
C LEU A 342 20.59 -13.83 -3.91
N ARG A 343 19.61 -14.46 -3.23
CA ARG A 343 19.21 -15.85 -3.45
C ARG A 343 18.05 -16.00 -4.45
N GLY A 344 17.43 -14.91 -4.86
CA GLY A 344 16.34 -14.90 -5.84
C GLY A 344 16.86 -14.76 -7.27
N ASP A 345 16.17 -15.40 -8.22
CA ASP A 345 16.39 -15.18 -9.65
C ASP A 345 15.34 -14.18 -10.15
N TYR A 346 15.73 -12.92 -10.19
CA TYR A 346 14.83 -11.82 -10.53
C TYR A 346 14.95 -11.45 -12.01
N ASP A 347 13.92 -11.81 -12.78
CA ASP A 347 13.82 -11.47 -14.19
C ASP A 347 12.90 -10.25 -14.40
N PHE A 348 13.48 -9.17 -14.93
CA PHE A 348 12.82 -7.94 -15.36
C PHE A 348 13.02 -7.66 -16.87
N GLU A 349 13.63 -8.58 -17.63
CA GLU A 349 14.02 -8.41 -19.04
C GLU A 349 12.80 -8.14 -19.95
N ARG A 350 11.61 -8.65 -19.60
CA ARG A 350 10.38 -8.40 -20.37
C ARG A 350 9.97 -6.94 -20.49
N GLN A 351 10.42 -6.07 -19.58
CA GLN A 351 10.19 -4.62 -19.71
C GLN A 351 11.21 -3.96 -20.64
N LYS A 352 12.40 -4.54 -20.84
CA LYS A 352 13.39 -4.06 -21.82
C LYS A 352 12.81 -4.05 -23.23
N SER A 353 12.02 -5.06 -23.59
CA SER A 353 11.48 -5.24 -24.94
C SER A 353 10.22 -4.42 -25.26
N ARG A 354 9.52 -3.86 -24.26
CA ARG A 354 8.30 -3.04 -24.45
C ARG A 354 8.55 -1.55 -24.63
N TYR A 355 9.79 -1.11 -24.51
CA TYR A 355 10.17 0.27 -24.79
C TYR A 355 11.35 0.24 -25.75
N ASP A 356 11.29 1.11 -26.74
CA ASP A 356 12.36 1.32 -27.69
C ASP A 356 13.65 1.71 -26.93
N GLN A 357 14.74 0.99 -27.24
CA GLN A 357 16.02 1.16 -26.55
C GLN A 357 16.71 2.49 -26.88
N GLU A 358 16.42 3.09 -28.03
CA GLU A 358 16.99 4.37 -28.45
C GLU A 358 16.18 5.55 -27.91
N THR A 359 14.84 5.45 -27.95
CA THR A 359 13.96 6.58 -27.59
C THR A 359 13.42 6.52 -26.16
N GLY A 360 13.48 5.36 -25.50
CA GLY A 360 12.88 5.14 -24.17
C GLY A 360 11.35 5.25 -24.15
N LYS A 361 10.70 5.30 -25.32
CA LYS A 361 9.24 5.37 -25.46
C LYS A 361 8.63 3.98 -25.55
N GLY A 362 7.45 3.81 -24.95
CA GLY A 362 6.74 2.54 -24.97
C GLY A 362 6.25 2.20 -26.38
N THR A 363 6.41 0.94 -26.79
CA THR A 363 5.83 0.39 -28.03
C THR A 363 4.42 -0.09 -27.84
#